data_AF-S5MVA2-F1
#
_entry.id   AF-S5MVA2-F1
#
_cell.length_a   1.000
_cell.length_b   1.000
_cell.length_c   1.000
_cell.angle_alpha   90.00
_cell.angle_beta   90.00
_cell.angle_gamma   90.00
#
_symmetry.space_group_name_H-M   'P 1'
#
loop_
_entity.id
_entity.type
_entity.pdbx_description
1 polymer ?
#
loop_
_entity_poly.entity_id
_entity_poly.type
_entity_poly.pdbx_seq_one_letter_code
_entity_poly.pdbx_strand_id
1 'polypeptide(L)'
;MQSAEIVNYNINAKLFFLSWPESEPIQNAAHDALQTWIALQGKIGRDVARSAIMAALHVQGVQRVELTEPATDIVINDTQAARCVTVTIEKGWDR
;
A
#
# COMPACT_ATOMS: atom_id res chain seq x y z
N MET A 1 -23.70 -20.16 6.48
CA MET A 1 -22.63 -19.33 5.89
C MET A 1 -21.65 -19.03 7.00
N GLN A 2 -20.41 -19.55 6.93
CA GLN A 2 -19.34 -19.07 7.82
C GLN A 2 -18.77 -17.80 7.18
N SER A 3 -18.84 -16.68 7.89
CA SER A 3 -18.18 -15.45 7.49
C SER A 3 -16.67 -15.64 7.63
N ALA A 4 -15.88 -15.22 6.64
CA ALA A 4 -14.43 -15.22 6.76
C ALA A 4 -13.99 -14.34 7.94
N GLU A 5 -12.96 -14.76 8.68
CA GLU A 5 -12.33 -13.92 9.69
C GLU A 5 -11.60 -12.75 9.00
N ILE A 6 -11.78 -11.53 9.51
CA ILE A 6 -11.16 -10.34 8.92
C ILE A 6 -9.83 -10.05 9.59
N VAL A 7 -8.76 -10.05 8.79
CA VAL A 7 -7.43 -9.59 9.20
C VAL A 7 -7.28 -8.13 8.80
N ASN A 8 -7.36 -7.25 9.80
CA ASN A 8 -7.20 -5.82 9.61
C ASN A 8 -5.72 -5.43 9.51
N TYR A 9 -5.40 -4.50 8.62
CA TYR A 9 -4.05 -3.95 8.50
C TYR A 9 -4.03 -2.49 8.09
N ASN A 10 -2.87 -1.87 8.25
CA ASN A 10 -2.61 -0.47 7.88
C ASN A 10 -1.51 -0.40 6.83
N ILE A 11 -1.52 0.67 6.06
CA ILE A 11 -0.42 1.02 5.16
C ILE A 11 0.16 2.36 5.59
N ASN A 12 1.46 2.36 5.91
CA ASN A 12 2.21 3.58 6.18
C ASN A 12 3.46 3.60 5.30
N ALA A 13 3.49 4.55 4.37
CA ALA A 13 4.57 4.69 3.41
C ALA A 13 5.09 6.13 3.31
N LYS A 14 6.39 6.25 3.02
CA LYS A 14 7.04 7.49 2.62
C LYS A 14 7.47 7.40 1.16
N LEU A 15 7.14 8.43 0.39
CA LEU A 15 7.52 8.55 -1.01
C LEU A 15 8.61 9.61 -1.15
N PHE A 16 9.69 9.24 -1.84
CA PHE A 16 10.74 10.15 -2.26
C PHE A 16 10.59 10.36 -3.76
N PHE A 17 10.68 11.61 -4.21
CA PHE A 17 10.35 12.00 -5.58
C PHE A 17 11.59 12.45 -6.32
N LEU A 18 11.66 12.17 -7.62
CA LEU A 18 12.72 12.68 -8.48
C LEU A 18 12.71 14.21 -8.59
N SER A 19 11.52 14.82 -8.46
CA SER A 19 11.28 16.26 -8.57
C SER A 19 10.34 16.70 -7.46
N TRP A 20 10.87 17.44 -6.50
CA TRP A 20 10.11 17.98 -5.36
C TRP A 20 9.00 18.98 -5.75
N PRO A 21 9.23 19.92 -6.69
CA PRO A 21 8.17 20.83 -7.17
C PRO A 21 6.97 20.10 -7.77
N GLU A 22 7.18 18.90 -8.33
CA GLU A 22 6.13 18.08 -8.95
C GLU A 22 5.62 16.97 -8.01
N SER A 23 6.00 16.98 -6.73
CA SER A 23 5.71 15.89 -5.78
C SER A 23 4.23 15.68 -5.50
N GLU A 24 3.42 16.74 -5.51
CA GLU A 24 1.99 16.66 -5.17
C GLU A 24 1.15 15.87 -6.19
N PRO A 25 1.18 16.16 -7.50
CA PRO A 25 0.47 15.33 -8.48
C PRO A 25 0.99 13.89 -8.51
N ILE A 26 2.30 13.66 -8.28
CA ILE A 26 2.87 12.31 -8.22
C ILE A 26 2.36 11.55 -6.98
N GLN A 27 2.28 12.22 -5.82
CA GLN A 27 1.74 11.63 -4.58
C GLN A 27 0.27 11.22 -4.76
N ASN A 28 -0.54 12.05 -5.42
CA ASN A 28 -1.94 11.72 -5.71
C ASN A 28 -2.05 10.51 -6.64
N ALA A 29 -1.23 10.44 -7.69
CA ALA A 29 -1.20 9.28 -8.58
C ALA A 29 -0.79 7.99 -7.86
N ALA A 30 0.19 8.06 -6.94
CA ALA A 30 0.58 6.91 -6.11
C ALA A 30 -0.55 6.47 -5.16
N HIS A 31 -1.26 7.44 -4.58
CA HIS A 31 -2.44 7.16 -3.75
C HIS A 31 -3.54 6.45 -4.56
N ASP A 32 -3.88 6.95 -5.75
CA ASP A 32 -4.91 6.35 -6.60
C ASP A 32 -4.55 4.93 -7.07
N ALA A 33 -3.28 4.71 -7.41
CA ALA A 33 -2.75 3.39 -7.75
C ALA A 33 -2.85 2.42 -6.57
N LEU A 34 -2.54 2.88 -5.36
CA LEU A 34 -2.70 2.08 -4.14
C LEU A 34 -4.17 1.76 -3.86
N GLN A 35 -5.08 2.73 -3.97
CA GLN A 35 -6.52 2.50 -3.78
C GLN A 35 -7.07 1.47 -4.78
N THR A 36 -6.63 1.55 -6.04
CA THR A 36 -6.95 0.56 -7.07
C THR A 36 -6.49 -0.84 -6.66
N TRP A 37 -5.25 -0.95 -6.16
CA TRP A 37 -4.73 -2.22 -5.66
C TRP A 37 -5.54 -2.75 -4.46
N ILE A 38 -5.85 -1.91 -3.46
CA ILE A 38 -6.67 -2.29 -2.29
C ILE A 38 -8.04 -2.84 -2.73
N ALA A 39 -8.70 -2.17 -3.68
CA ALA A 39 -9.99 -2.62 -4.20
C ALA A 39 -9.92 -3.99 -4.89
N LEU A 40 -8.78 -4.32 -5.52
CA LEU A 40 -8.54 -5.62 -6.16
C LEU A 40 -8.08 -6.70 -5.17
N GLN A 41 -7.49 -6.33 -4.03
CA GLN A 41 -6.96 -7.24 -3.01
C GLN A 41 -8.02 -7.99 -2.22
N GLY A 42 -9.25 -7.46 -2.10
CA GLY A 42 -10.32 -8.04 -1.26
C GLY A 42 -10.84 -9.42 -1.67
N LYS A 43 -10.11 -10.17 -2.50
CA LYS A 43 -10.41 -11.57 -2.86
C LYS A 43 -9.78 -12.51 -1.83
N ILE A 44 -10.56 -13.46 -1.33
CA ILE A 44 -10.17 -14.45 -0.31
C ILE A 44 -8.87 -15.19 -0.71
N GLY A 45 -8.02 -15.49 0.28
CA GLY A 45 -6.82 -16.32 0.11
C GLY A 45 -5.64 -15.63 -0.57
N ARG A 46 -5.58 -14.29 -0.55
CA ARG A 46 -4.43 -13.52 -1.06
C ARG A 46 -3.71 -12.84 0.09
N ASP A 47 -2.43 -13.16 0.22
CA ASP A 47 -1.53 -12.49 1.14
C ASP A 47 -1.40 -11.00 0.81
N VAL A 48 -1.27 -10.19 1.85
CA VAL A 48 -0.93 -8.77 1.71
C VAL A 48 0.58 -8.68 1.59
N ALA A 49 1.08 -8.83 0.36
CA ALA A 49 2.52 -8.76 0.07
C ALA A 49 3.03 -7.31 0.09
N ARG A 50 4.08 -7.04 0.87
CA ARG A 50 4.78 -5.75 0.93
C ARG A 50 5.27 -5.31 -0.44
N SER A 51 5.78 -6.25 -1.23
CA SER A 51 6.26 -6.01 -2.59
C SER A 51 5.16 -5.47 -3.50
N ALA A 52 3.92 -5.96 -3.36
CA ALA A 52 2.79 -5.51 -4.16
C ALA A 52 2.34 -4.10 -3.76
N ILE A 53 2.35 -3.77 -2.46
CA ILE A 53 2.09 -2.41 -1.96
C ILE A 53 3.15 -1.44 -2.51
N MET A 54 4.43 -1.80 -2.38
CA MET A 54 5.54 -0.98 -2.87
C MET A 54 5.46 -0.78 -4.38
N ALA A 55 5.12 -1.82 -5.15
CA ALA A 55 4.95 -1.73 -6.60
C ALA A 55 3.79 -0.80 -6.99
N ALA A 56 2.65 -0.86 -6.29
CA ALA A 56 1.52 0.04 -6.53
C ALA A 56 1.88 1.52 -6.25
N LEU A 57 2.70 1.76 -5.23
CA LEU A 57 3.17 3.11 -4.87
C LEU A 57 4.30 3.64 -5.78
N HIS A 58 5.00 2.78 -6.51
CA HIS A 58 6.15 3.15 -7.34
C HIS A 58 5.71 3.61 -8.75
N VAL A 59 4.92 4.68 -8.80
CA VAL A 59 4.48 5.31 -10.04
C VAL A 59 5.59 6.18 -10.67
N GLN A 60 5.38 6.64 -11.91
CA GLN A 60 6.31 7.55 -12.58
C GLN A 60 6.56 8.81 -11.73
N GLY A 61 7.84 9.12 -11.49
CA GLY A 61 8.27 10.27 -10.68
C GLY A 61 8.60 9.94 -9.22
N VAL A 62 8.21 8.77 -8.73
CA VAL A 62 8.68 8.23 -7.45
C VAL A 62 10.08 7.63 -7.66
N GLN A 63 11.03 8.04 -6.83
CA GLN A 63 12.39 7.50 -6.79
C GLN A 63 12.50 6.33 -5.83
N ARG A 64 11.85 6.43 -4.68
CA ARG A 64 11.94 5.43 -3.61
C ARG A 64 10.65 5.38 -2.81
N VAL A 65 10.27 4.17 -2.42
CA VAL A 65 9.17 3.89 -1.50
C VAL A 65 9.77 3.28 -0.24
N GLU A 66 9.51 3.89 0.90
CA GLU A 66 9.78 3.29 2.21
C GLU A 66 8.45 2.84 2.82
N LEU A 67 8.24 1.54 2.93
CA LEU A 67 7.03 0.95 3.50
C LEU A 67 7.28 0.53 4.96
N THR A 68 6.75 1.32 5.89
CA THR A 68 6.90 1.12 7.34
C THR A 68 5.86 0.13 7.87
N GLU A 69 4.61 0.21 7.38
CA GLU A 69 3.55 -0.74 7.69
C GLU A 69 2.87 -1.25 6.41
N PRO A 70 2.59 -2.56 6.31
CA PRO A 70 2.89 -3.61 7.29
C PRO A 70 4.39 -3.97 7.31
N ALA A 71 4.98 -4.25 8.48
CA ALA A 71 6.43 -4.51 8.62
C ALA A 71 6.90 -5.81 7.95
N THR A 72 6.02 -6.80 7.86
CA THR A 72 6.20 -8.07 7.14
C THR A 72 5.00 -8.31 6.24
N ASP A 73 5.10 -9.28 5.33
CA ASP A 73 3.92 -9.75 4.58
C ASP A 73 2.88 -10.29 5.56
N ILE A 74 1.59 -10.12 5.22
CA ILE A 74 0.48 -10.63 6.03
C ILE A 74 -0.07 -11.85 5.31
N VAL A 75 0.11 -13.02 5.92
CA VAL A 75 -0.37 -14.29 5.39
C VAL A 75 -1.87 -14.42 5.67
N ILE A 76 -2.65 -14.72 4.63
CA ILE A 76 -4.10 -14.88 4.70
C ILE A 76 -4.44 -16.31 4.32
N ASN A 77 -5.05 -17.06 5.24
CA ASN A 77 -5.48 -18.43 4.97
C ASN A 77 -6.86 -18.48 4.29
N ASP A 78 -7.29 -19.69 3.89
CA ASP A 78 -8.55 -19.92 3.15
C ASP A 78 -9.84 -19.54 3.93
N THR A 79 -9.73 -19.29 5.23
CA THR A 79 -10.85 -18.85 6.09
C THR A 79 -10.80 -17.36 6.43
N GLN A 80 -9.80 -16.64 5.92
CA GLN A 80 -9.55 -15.24 6.23
C GLN A 80 -9.68 -14.34 5.00
N ALA A 81 -9.97 -13.06 5.27
CA ALA A 81 -9.90 -11.99 4.29
C ALA A 81 -9.17 -10.78 4.87
N ALA A 82 -8.31 -10.14 4.08
CA ALA A 82 -7.60 -8.94 4.49
C ALA A 82 -8.47 -7.69 4.31
N ARG A 83 -8.38 -6.75 5.25
CA ARG A 83 -9.02 -5.44 5.16
C ARG A 83 -8.06 -4.33 5.54
N CYS A 84 -7.81 -3.42 4.60
CA CYS A 84 -7.07 -2.19 4.87
C CYS A 84 -7.96 -1.23 5.69
N VAL A 85 -7.47 -0.79 6.84
CA VAL A 85 -8.19 0.11 7.76
C VAL A 85 -7.73 1.55 7.56
N THR A 86 -6.43 1.77 7.45
CA THR A 86 -5.85 3.10 7.25
C THR A 86 -4.77 3.09 6.18
N VAL A 87 -4.65 4.22 5.49
CA VAL A 87 -3.60 4.50 4.50
C VAL A 87 -3.01 5.87 4.84
N THR A 88 -1.72 5.91 5.10
CA THR A 88 -0.95 7.13 5.31
C THR A 88 0.21 7.14 4.31
N ILE A 89 0.24 8.19 3.48
CA ILE A 89 1.31 8.41 2.50
C ILE A 89 1.91 9.78 2.78
N GLU A 90 3.17 9.80 3.20
CA GLU A 90 3.91 11.02 3.47
C GLU A 90 4.99 11.26 2.41
N LYS A 91 5.38 12.51 2.23
CA LYS A 91 6.57 12.85 1.45
C LYS A 91 7.79 12.64 2.33
N GLY A 92 8.69 11.75 1.93
CA GLY A 92 9.93 11.48 2.65
C GLY A 92 10.98 12.54 2.31
N TRP A 93 11.57 13.18 3.31
CA TRP A 93 12.64 14.16 3.12
C TRP A 93 14.02 13.49 3.07
N ASP A 94 14.72 13.60 1.95
CA ASP A 94 16.16 13.36 1.85
C ASP A 94 16.92 14.70 1.94
N ARG A 95 17.99 14.74 2.73
CA ARG A 95 18.88 15.92 2.85
C ARG A 95 19.92 15.91 1.75
#